data_AF-A0A6S7JZG0-F1
#
_entry.id   AF-A0A6S7JZG0-F1
#
_cell.length_a   1.000
_cell.length_b   1.000
_cell.length_c   1.000
_cell.angle_alpha   90.00
_cell.angle_beta   90.00
_cell.angle_gamma   90.00
#
_symmetry.space_group_name_H-M   'P 1'
#
loop_
_entity.id
_entity.type
_entity.pdbx_description
1 polymer ?
#
loop_
_entity_poly.entity_id
_entity_poly.type
_entity_poly.pdbx_seq_one_letter_code
_entity_poly.pdbx_strand_id
1 'polypeptide(L)'
;MVKKPWKKILYEEQDYPDNYVDGSFLDELRKNVYTRTYHFWNVSDAAGTVSQQVSSLCLFVMSFVYMKKELVSPSTLFLISAVVTSISYCIYIVTCWEQRTKNVKDDLKSLILFLAFSFGLSPILRTLTDSISTDTIYAMTVFMLGMNLLMHDYGASGA
;
A
#
# COMPACT_ATOMS: atom_id res chain seq x y z
N MET A 1 44.31 21.74 51.94
CA MET A 1 44.60 21.82 50.50
C MET A 1 43.26 21.73 49.78
N VAL A 2 42.97 22.66 48.88
CA VAL A 2 41.70 22.63 48.13
C VAL A 2 41.81 21.54 47.07
N LYS A 3 40.93 20.53 47.11
CA LYS A 3 40.89 19.49 46.06
C LYS A 3 40.48 20.13 44.74
N LYS A 4 41.19 19.78 43.65
CA LYS A 4 40.78 20.18 42.30
C LYS A 4 39.47 19.47 41.94
N PRO A 5 38.52 20.14 41.28
CA PRO A 5 37.29 19.49 40.83
C PRO A 5 37.60 18.42 39.77
N TRP A 6 36.86 17.30 39.82
CA TRP A 6 36.92 16.24 38.82
C TRP A 6 36.58 16.76 37.41
N LYS A 7 37.25 16.21 36.40
CA LYS A 7 37.02 16.48 34.98
C LYS A 7 36.75 15.19 34.22
N LYS A 8 35.82 15.24 33.26
CA LYS A 8 35.49 14.14 32.34
C LYS A 8 36.54 13.98 31.24
N ILE A 9 37.75 13.60 31.63
CA ILE A 9 38.90 13.36 30.74
C ILE A 9 39.59 12.06 31.17
N LEU A 10 39.94 11.22 30.20
CA LEU A 10 40.53 9.89 30.46
C LEU A 10 42.07 9.91 30.57
N TYR A 11 42.73 10.96 30.06
CA TYR A 11 44.17 10.99 29.85
C TYR A 11 44.97 11.66 30.98
N GLU A 12 44.32 12.33 31.93
CA GLU A 12 44.96 13.01 33.06
C GLU A 12 44.69 12.20 34.34
N GLU A 13 45.73 11.92 35.13
CA GLU A 13 45.58 11.26 36.43
C GLU A 13 44.95 12.26 37.42
N GLN A 14 43.88 11.83 38.09
CA GLN A 14 43.08 12.67 39.00
C GLN A 14 42.94 12.00 40.36
N ASP A 15 42.81 12.79 41.43
CA ASP A 15 42.66 12.32 42.83
C ASP A 15 41.24 11.79 43.13
N TYR A 16 40.72 10.95 42.22
CA TYR A 16 39.41 10.32 42.27
C TYR A 16 39.56 8.84 41.89
N PRO A 17 38.83 7.91 42.53
CA PRO A 17 38.91 6.49 42.19
C PRO A 17 38.37 6.23 40.77
N ASP A 18 38.84 5.16 40.11
CA ASP A 18 38.48 4.83 38.72
C ASP A 18 36.97 4.64 38.48
N ASN A 19 36.21 4.31 39.53
CA ASN A 19 34.76 4.15 39.48
C ASN A 19 33.99 5.42 39.90
N TYR A 20 34.68 6.54 40.11
CA TYR A 20 34.04 7.80 40.43
C TYR A 20 33.33 8.36 39.21
N VAL A 21 32.07 8.71 39.43
CA VAL A 21 31.19 9.34 38.46
C VAL A 21 30.66 10.61 39.11
N ASP A 22 30.71 11.72 38.40
CA ASP A 22 30.26 13.00 38.93
C ASP A 22 28.73 13.07 39.05
N GLY A 23 28.23 13.97 39.89
CA GLY A 23 26.80 14.14 40.10
C GLY A 23 26.01 14.57 38.86
N SER A 24 26.68 15.16 37.85
CA SER A 24 26.05 15.56 36.58
C SER A 24 26.10 14.50 35.49
N PHE A 25 26.60 13.29 35.78
CA PHE A 25 26.71 12.20 34.82
C PHE A 25 25.39 11.83 34.14
N LEU A 26 24.30 11.84 34.90
CA LEU A 26 22.97 11.54 34.37
C LEU A 26 22.30 12.77 33.73
N ASP A 27 22.84 13.97 33.89
CA ASP A 27 22.29 15.19 33.30
C ASP A 27 22.44 15.20 31.78
N GLU A 28 23.46 14.52 31.26
CA GLU A 28 23.68 14.32 29.82
C GLU A 28 22.88 13.12 29.26
N LEU A 29 22.10 12.40 30.08
CA LEU A 29 21.34 11.24 29.65
C LEU A 29 20.17 11.66 28.74
N ARG A 30 20.39 11.62 27.44
CA ARG A 30 19.33 11.85 26.46
C ARG A 30 18.55 10.56 26.18
N LYS A 31 17.28 10.51 26.58
CA LYS A 31 16.34 9.45 26.20
C LYS A 31 15.41 9.96 25.10
N ASN A 32 15.05 9.11 24.13
CA ASN A 32 13.98 9.39 23.17
C ASN A 32 14.19 10.63 22.27
N VAL A 33 15.43 10.98 21.94
CA VAL A 33 15.79 12.19 21.16
C VAL A 33 15.09 12.26 19.80
N TYR A 34 14.79 11.12 19.18
CA TYR A 34 14.17 11.01 17.86
C TYR A 34 12.84 10.26 17.88
N THR A 35 12.17 10.18 19.03
CA THR A 35 10.91 9.44 19.12
C THR A 35 9.80 10.17 18.37
N ARG A 36 9.32 9.56 17.29
CA ARG A 36 8.20 10.06 16.51
C ARG A 36 6.91 9.45 17.05
N THR A 37 6.02 10.29 17.58
CA THR A 37 4.70 9.87 18.02
C THR A 37 3.74 9.89 16.84
N TYR A 38 3.10 8.75 16.56
CA TYR A 38 2.11 8.65 15.51
C TYR A 38 0.70 8.62 16.11
N HIS A 39 -0.23 9.34 15.48
CA HIS A 39 -1.65 9.24 15.82
C HIS A 39 -2.21 7.93 15.27
N PHE A 40 -2.96 7.19 16.10
CA PHE A 40 -3.52 5.89 15.74
C PHE A 40 -4.27 5.91 14.40
N TRP A 41 -5.14 6.91 14.19
CA TRP A 41 -5.95 7.01 12.98
C TRP A 41 -5.12 7.19 11.71
N ASN A 42 -4.06 8.01 11.76
CA ASN A 42 -3.19 8.23 10.60
C ASN A 42 -2.42 6.95 10.22
N VAL A 43 -2.02 6.17 11.23
CA VAL A 43 -1.37 4.88 11.00
C VAL A 43 -2.37 3.86 10.47
N SER A 44 -3.59 3.86 10.99
CA SER A 44 -4.66 2.98 10.52
C SER A 44 -5.04 3.26 9.07
N ASP A 45 -5.11 4.53 8.68
CA ASP A 45 -5.40 4.94 7.31
C ASP A 45 -4.27 4.52 6.35
N ALA A 46 -3.01 4.78 6.73
CA ALA A 46 -1.86 4.33 5.96
C ALA A 46 -1.75 2.79 5.85
N ALA A 47 -2.09 2.07 6.92
CA ALA A 47 -2.18 0.61 6.89
C ALA A 47 -3.35 0.11 6.01
N GLY A 48 -4.38 0.95 5.85
CA GLY A 48 -5.50 0.72 4.94
C GLY A 48 -5.05 0.55 3.49
N THR A 49 -4.10 1.35 3.01
CA THR A 49 -3.56 1.24 1.64
C THR A 49 -2.96 -0.14 1.36
N VAL A 50 -2.17 -0.66 2.31
CA VAL A 50 -1.59 -2.02 2.21
C VAL A 50 -2.68 -3.08 2.22
N SER A 51 -3.61 -2.96 3.16
CA SER A 51 -4.72 -3.91 3.33
C SER A 51 -5.64 -3.94 2.10
N GLN A 52 -5.90 -2.78 1.49
CA GLN A 52 -6.68 -2.64 0.27
C GLN A 52 -6.01 -3.35 -0.90
N GLN A 53 -4.70 -3.17 -1.09
CA GLN A 53 -3.97 -3.80 -2.18
C GLN A 53 -3.94 -5.34 -2.04
N VAL A 54 -3.67 -5.83 -0.83
CA VAL A 54 -3.74 -7.27 -0.54
C VAL A 54 -5.15 -7.81 -0.80
N SER A 55 -6.18 -7.09 -0.35
CA SER A 55 -7.57 -7.49 -0.55
C SER A 55 -7.96 -7.51 -2.02
N SER A 56 -7.51 -6.55 -2.82
CA SER A 56 -7.72 -6.48 -4.27
C SER A 56 -7.12 -7.71 -4.97
N LEU A 57 -5.88 -8.07 -4.63
CA LEU A 57 -5.21 -9.25 -5.18
C LEU A 57 -5.92 -10.54 -4.76
N CYS A 58 -6.36 -10.64 -3.51
CA CYS A 58 -7.16 -11.77 -3.04
C CYS A 58 -8.47 -11.88 -3.81
N LEU A 59 -9.21 -10.78 -4.00
CA LEU A 59 -10.45 -10.78 -4.77
C LEU A 59 -10.22 -11.20 -6.23
N PHE A 60 -9.14 -10.73 -6.86
CA PHE A 60 -8.75 -11.15 -8.20
C PHE A 60 -8.51 -12.66 -8.27
N VAL A 61 -7.66 -13.20 -7.40
CA VAL A 61 -7.36 -14.65 -7.36
C VAL A 61 -8.61 -15.47 -7.06
N MET A 62 -9.42 -15.04 -6.08
CA MET A 62 -10.65 -15.75 -5.73
C MET A 62 -11.63 -15.75 -6.91
N SER A 63 -11.84 -14.61 -7.57
CA SER A 63 -12.73 -14.53 -8.74
C SER A 63 -12.30 -15.49 -9.85
N PHE A 64 -11.00 -15.59 -10.13
CA PHE A 64 -10.45 -16.55 -11.08
C PHE A 64 -10.69 -18.00 -10.64
N VAL A 65 -10.43 -18.33 -9.39
CA VAL A 65 -10.63 -19.70 -8.86
C VAL A 65 -12.10 -20.11 -8.89
N TYR A 66 -13.02 -19.22 -8.51
CA TYR A 66 -14.46 -19.48 -8.57
C TYR A 66 -14.96 -19.68 -10.00
N MET A 67 -14.44 -18.88 -10.94
CA MET A 67 -14.73 -19.04 -12.36
C MET A 67 -14.19 -20.37 -12.91
N LYS A 68 -12.94 -20.75 -12.56
CA LYS A 68 -12.34 -22.03 -12.96
C LYS A 68 -13.11 -23.25 -12.42
N LYS A 69 -13.70 -23.14 -11.23
CA LYS A 69 -14.53 -24.19 -10.62
C LYS A 69 -15.97 -24.21 -11.15
N GLU A 70 -16.30 -23.37 -12.12
CA GLU A 70 -17.65 -23.21 -12.69
C GLU A 70 -18.73 -22.86 -11.65
N LEU A 71 -18.34 -22.38 -10.47
CA LEU A 71 -19.26 -21.98 -9.40
C LEU A 71 -19.93 -20.63 -9.68
N VAL A 72 -19.25 -19.77 -10.44
CA VAL A 72 -19.74 -18.45 -10.80
C VAL A 72 -19.50 -18.23 -12.29
N SER A 73 -20.56 -17.85 -13.01
CA SER A 73 -20.45 -17.57 -14.44
C SER A 73 -19.74 -16.24 -14.70
N PRO A 74 -18.97 -16.10 -15.81
CA PRO A 74 -18.30 -14.84 -16.13
C PRO A 74 -19.28 -13.66 -16.22
N SER A 75 -20.48 -13.90 -16.75
CA SER A 75 -21.54 -12.89 -16.91
C SER A 75 -22.07 -12.40 -15.57
N THR A 76 -22.19 -13.27 -14.57
CA THR A 76 -22.66 -12.87 -13.23
C THR A 76 -21.60 -12.08 -12.48
N LEU A 77 -20.32 -12.45 -12.58
CA LEU A 77 -19.21 -11.64 -12.04
C LEU A 77 -19.19 -10.24 -12.66
N PHE A 78 -19.30 -10.17 -13.99
CA PHE A 78 -19.35 -8.89 -14.69
C PHE A 78 -20.53 -8.03 -14.22
N LEU A 79 -21.74 -8.60 -14.13
CA LEU A 79 -22.92 -7.89 -13.65
C LEU A 79 -22.73 -7.36 -12.23
N ILE A 80 -22.27 -8.20 -11.30
CA ILE A 80 -22.04 -7.81 -9.90
C ILE A 80 -21.02 -6.66 -9.85
N SER A 81 -19.90 -6.78 -10.57
CA SER A 81 -18.88 -5.73 -10.61
C SER A 81 -19.43 -4.41 -11.18
N ALA A 82 -20.20 -4.46 -12.27
CA ALA A 82 -20.81 -3.29 -12.89
C ALA A 82 -21.82 -2.59 -11.95
N VAL A 83 -22.64 -3.37 -11.22
CA VAL A 83 -23.60 -2.84 -10.25
C VAL A 83 -22.87 -2.18 -9.09
N VAL A 84 -21.87 -2.84 -8.51
CA VAL A 84 -21.07 -2.28 -7.40
C VAL A 84 -20.38 -0.99 -7.84
N THR A 85 -19.70 -0.96 -8.98
CA THR A 85 -19.03 0.25 -9.50
C THR A 85 -20.03 1.37 -9.77
N SER A 86 -21.21 1.06 -10.33
CA SER A 86 -22.25 2.05 -10.61
C SER A 86 -22.79 2.66 -9.31
N ILE A 87 -23.06 1.83 -8.29
CA ILE A 87 -23.48 2.31 -6.96
C ILE A 87 -22.39 3.17 -6.33
N SER A 88 -21.13 2.73 -6.34
CA SER A 88 -20.00 3.49 -5.81
C SER A 88 -19.85 4.85 -6.50
N TYR A 89 -20.00 4.89 -7.83
CA TYR A 89 -19.94 6.13 -8.60
C TYR A 89 -21.12 7.07 -8.28
N CYS A 90 -22.34 6.52 -8.11
CA CYS A 90 -23.49 7.31 -7.66
C CYS A 90 -23.26 7.91 -6.26
N ILE A 91 -22.73 7.13 -5.32
CA ILE A 91 -22.38 7.62 -3.97
C ILE A 91 -21.34 8.74 -4.08
N TYR A 92 -20.28 8.53 -4.85
CA TYR A 92 -19.24 9.53 -5.10
C TYR A 92 -19.83 10.83 -5.67
N ILE A 93 -20.73 10.73 -6.66
CA ILE A 93 -21.43 11.88 -7.26
C ILE A 93 -22.29 12.64 -6.24
N VAL A 94 -22.90 11.94 -5.27
CA VAL A 94 -23.75 12.56 -4.24
C VAL A 94 -22.90 13.24 -3.17
N THR A 95 -21.81 12.59 -2.72
CA THR A 95 -20.96 13.10 -1.65
C THR A 95 -20.07 14.27 -2.11
N CYS A 96 -19.55 14.24 -3.34
CA CYS A 96 -18.66 15.28 -3.89
C CYS A 96 -19.39 16.24 -4.86
N TRP A 97 -20.48 16.84 -4.40
CA TRP A 97 -21.35 17.68 -5.25
C TRP A 97 -20.66 18.95 -5.83
N GLU A 98 -19.55 19.41 -5.26
CA GLU A 98 -18.99 20.74 -5.57
C GLU A 98 -18.12 20.78 -6.86
N GLN A 99 -17.58 19.65 -7.34
CA GLN A 99 -16.61 19.58 -8.45
C GLN A 99 -17.21 19.15 -9.83
N ARG A 100 -18.51 19.41 -10.05
CA ARG A 100 -19.45 18.44 -10.67
C ARG A 100 -19.48 18.24 -12.19
N THR A 101 -19.27 19.25 -13.05
CA THR A 101 -19.82 19.16 -14.43
C THR A 101 -18.83 18.86 -15.55
N LYS A 102 -17.54 19.07 -15.35
CA LYS A 102 -16.52 18.74 -16.37
C LYS A 102 -16.10 17.26 -16.34
N ASN A 103 -16.06 16.65 -15.17
CA ASN A 103 -15.47 15.31 -14.99
C ASN A 103 -16.31 14.18 -15.59
N VAL A 104 -17.65 14.24 -15.55
CA VAL A 104 -18.51 13.11 -16.00
C VAL A 104 -18.33 12.78 -17.48
N LYS A 105 -18.08 13.79 -18.33
CA LYS A 105 -17.83 13.55 -19.77
C LYS A 105 -16.48 12.87 -20.01
N ASP A 106 -15.47 13.26 -19.25
CA ASP A 106 -14.13 12.68 -19.33
C ASP A 106 -14.11 11.26 -18.74
N ASP A 107 -14.86 11.02 -17.66
CA ASP A 107 -15.10 9.70 -17.08
C ASP A 107 -15.78 8.77 -18.08
N LEU A 108 -16.85 9.25 -18.74
CA LEU A 108 -17.57 8.48 -19.75
C LEU A 108 -16.69 8.17 -20.97
N LYS A 109 -15.90 9.15 -21.43
CA LYS A 109 -14.93 8.95 -22.52
C LYS A 109 -13.89 7.89 -22.13
N SER A 110 -13.39 7.94 -20.90
CA SER A 110 -12.43 6.96 -20.38
C SER A 110 -13.05 5.56 -20.29
N LEU A 111 -14.31 5.45 -19.85
CA LEU A 111 -15.06 4.20 -19.81
C LEU A 111 -15.24 3.61 -21.22
N ILE A 112 -15.65 4.43 -22.19
CA ILE A 112 -15.79 4.00 -23.59
C ILE A 112 -14.45 3.51 -24.14
N LEU A 113 -13.36 4.26 -23.88
CA LEU A 113 -12.03 3.89 -24.32
C LEU A 113 -11.58 2.56 -23.70
N PHE A 114 -11.83 2.37 -22.41
CA PHE A 114 -11.49 1.12 -21.72
C PHE A 114 -12.28 -0.08 -22.27
N LEU A 115 -13.58 0.08 -22.52
CA LEU A 115 -14.40 -0.97 -23.13
C LEU A 115 -13.95 -1.27 -24.56
N ALA A 116 -13.77 -0.24 -25.39
CA ALA A 116 -13.34 -0.41 -26.77
C ALA A 116 -12.00 -1.16 -26.87
N PHE A 117 -11.04 -0.79 -26.02
CA PHE A 117 -9.75 -1.47 -25.96
C PHE A 117 -9.87 -2.91 -25.43
N SER A 118 -10.66 -3.14 -24.38
CA SER A 118 -10.88 -4.48 -23.82
C SER A 118 -11.53 -5.43 -24.83
N PHE A 119 -12.56 -4.97 -25.56
CA PHE A 119 -13.20 -5.77 -26.60
C PHE A 119 -12.31 -5.97 -27.82
N GLY A 120 -11.57 -4.94 -28.24
CA GLY A 120 -10.64 -5.01 -29.36
C GLY A 120 -9.44 -5.93 -29.11
N LEU A 121 -8.91 -5.93 -27.87
CA LEU A 121 -7.80 -6.79 -27.47
C LEU A 121 -8.22 -8.21 -27.08
N SER A 122 -9.48 -8.43 -26.68
CA SER A 122 -9.99 -9.74 -26.29
C SER A 122 -9.62 -10.88 -27.26
N PRO A 123 -9.86 -10.77 -28.59
CA PRO A 123 -9.46 -11.83 -29.52
C PRO A 123 -7.94 -12.02 -29.61
N ILE A 124 -7.16 -10.96 -29.45
CA ILE A 124 -5.68 -11.02 -29.47
C ILE A 124 -5.18 -11.77 -28.24
N LEU A 125 -5.70 -11.41 -27.05
CA LEU A 125 -5.39 -12.07 -25.79
C LEU A 125 -5.75 -13.54 -25.84
N ARG A 126 -6.94 -13.89 -26.37
CA ARG A 126 -7.35 -15.29 -26.55
C ARG A 126 -6.37 -16.05 -27.44
N THR A 127 -6.09 -15.50 -28.63
CA THR A 127 -5.20 -16.17 -29.60
C THR A 127 -3.80 -16.38 -29.04
N LEU A 128 -3.26 -15.39 -28.32
CA LEU A 128 -1.95 -15.51 -27.70
C LEU A 128 -1.94 -16.55 -26.57
N THR A 129 -2.97 -16.52 -25.73
CA THR A 129 -3.08 -17.39 -24.55
C THR A 129 -3.35 -18.85 -24.93
N ASP A 130 -4.07 -19.10 -26.04
CA ASP A 130 -4.33 -20.46 -26.55
C ASP A 130 -3.03 -21.21 -26.90
N SER A 131 -1.96 -20.50 -27.22
CA SER A 131 -0.64 -21.09 -27.55
C SER A 131 0.26 -21.37 -26.33
N ILE A 132 -0.15 -20.93 -25.13
CA ILE A 132 0.66 -20.98 -23.91
C ILE A 132 0.18 -22.12 -23.01
N SER A 133 1.13 -22.81 -22.35
CA SER A 133 0.79 -23.91 -21.43
C SER A 133 0.17 -23.39 -20.12
N THR A 134 -0.74 -24.17 -19.53
CA THR A 134 -1.42 -23.80 -18.28
C THR A 134 -0.45 -23.63 -17.11
N ASP A 135 0.59 -24.46 -17.03
CA ASP A 135 1.60 -24.38 -15.95
C ASP A 135 2.39 -23.07 -16.02
N THR A 136 2.78 -22.66 -17.23
CA THR A 136 3.45 -21.36 -17.43
C THR A 136 2.53 -20.19 -17.10
N ILE A 137 1.22 -20.30 -17.35
CA ILE A 137 0.25 -19.27 -16.97
C ILE A 137 0.22 -19.11 -15.44
N TYR A 138 0.15 -20.21 -14.68
CA TYR A 138 0.18 -20.13 -13.21
C TYR A 138 1.50 -19.55 -12.69
N ALA A 139 2.64 -20.02 -13.19
CA ALA A 139 3.96 -19.53 -12.77
C ALA A 139 4.11 -18.02 -13.03
N MET A 140 3.76 -17.56 -14.23
CA MET A 140 3.83 -16.15 -14.60
C MET A 140 2.83 -15.30 -13.82
N THR A 141 1.62 -15.81 -13.55
CA THR A 141 0.62 -15.08 -12.75
C THR A 141 1.09 -14.86 -11.33
N VAL A 142 1.64 -15.89 -10.66
CA VAL A 142 2.18 -15.76 -9.31
C VAL A 142 3.33 -14.76 -9.27
N PHE A 143 4.25 -14.83 -10.24
CA PHE A 143 5.38 -13.90 -10.33
C PHE A 143 4.90 -12.45 -10.56
N MET A 144 3.97 -12.23 -11.49
CA MET A 144 3.43 -10.91 -11.78
C MET A 144 2.62 -10.32 -10.63
N LEU A 145 1.79 -11.12 -9.95
CA LEU A 145 1.07 -10.69 -8.75
C LEU A 145 2.05 -10.37 -7.61
N GLY A 146 3.09 -11.17 -7.44
CA GLY A 146 4.16 -10.91 -6.46
C GLY A 146 4.90 -9.61 -6.75
N MET A 147 5.31 -9.36 -7.99
CA MET A 147 5.91 -8.10 -8.39
C MET A 147 4.95 -6.92 -8.22
N ASN A 148 3.68 -7.09 -8.57
CA ASN A 148 2.68 -6.05 -8.39
C ASN A 148 2.52 -5.69 -6.91
N LEU A 149 2.51 -6.68 -6.01
CA LEU A 149 2.48 -6.46 -4.57
C LEU A 149 3.75 -5.75 -4.05
N LEU A 150 4.93 -6.03 -4.61
CA LEU A 150 6.18 -5.39 -4.18
C LEU A 150 6.37 -3.98 -4.74
N MET A 151 5.90 -3.72 -5.96
CA MET A 151 6.12 -2.47 -6.69
C MET A 151 4.96 -1.47 -6.56
N HIS A 152 3.87 -1.86 -5.89
CA HIS A 152 2.78 -0.94 -5.61
C HIS A 152 3.24 0.19 -4.69
N ASP A 153 2.85 1.42 -4.99
CA ASP A 153 3.14 2.56 -4.13
C ASP A 153 2.26 2.50 -2.88
N TYR A 154 2.87 2.17 -1.74
CA TYR A 154 2.23 2.18 -0.42
C TYR A 154 2.49 3.49 0.33
N GLY A 155 3.16 4.45 -0.31
CA GLY A 155 3.51 5.72 0.30
C GLY A 155 2.26 6.53 0.64
N ALA A 156 2.14 6.95 1.90
CA ALA A 156 1.10 7.87 2.37
C ALA A 156 1.32 9.34 1.91
N SER A 157 2.14 9.56 0.87
CA SER A 157 2.49 10.90 0.35
C SER A 157 1.73 11.27 -0.93
N GLY A 158 0.70 10.51 -1.29
CA GLY A 158 -0.13 10.69 -2.49
C GLY A 158 -1.59 11.05 -2.19
N ALA A 159 -1.84 11.83 -1.15
CA ALA A 159 -3.12 12.49 -0.89
C ALA A 159 -2.90 13.99 -0.67
#